data_AF-A0A9X3V6Z3-F1
#
_entry.id   AF-A0A9X3V6Z3-F1
#
_cell.length_a   1.000
_cell.length_b   1.000
_cell.length_c   1.000
_cell.angle_alpha   90.00
_cell.angle_beta   90.00
_cell.angle_gamma   90.00
#
_symmetry.space_group_name_H-M   'P 1'
#
loop_
_entity.id
_entity.type
_entity.pdbx_description
1 polymer ?
#
loop_
_entity_poly.entity_id
_entity_poly.type
_entity_poly.pdbx_seq_one_letter_code
_entity_poly.pdbx_strand_id
1 'polypeptide(L)'
;MTASIESTIFSDLENLEQALSEDLSGDRARAMIRYFSEVSRESGTMKIQAQVDAERQLIGQLVDAFNASQRVIKKIWETLHGTTLAV
;
A
#
# COMPACT_ATOMS: atom_id res chain seq x y z
N MET A 1 3.93 -8.21 -24.31
CA MET A 1 4.87 -8.37 -23.16
C MET A 1 4.17 -8.15 -21.80
N THR A 2 2.84 -8.21 -21.72
CA THR A 2 2.05 -7.98 -20.49
C THR A 2 1.95 -9.19 -19.55
N ALA A 3 2.06 -10.42 -20.09
CA ALA A 3 1.92 -11.65 -19.32
C ALA A 3 2.92 -11.77 -18.14
N SER A 4 4.12 -11.17 -18.26
CA SER A 4 5.12 -11.19 -17.19
C SER A 4 4.74 -10.28 -16.02
N ILE A 5 4.11 -9.12 -16.28
CA ILE A 5 3.76 -8.16 -15.23
C ILE A 5 2.52 -8.67 -14.49
N GLU A 6 1.52 -9.17 -15.22
CA GLU A 6 0.33 -9.78 -14.63
C GLU A 6 0.70 -10.94 -13.71
N SER A 7 1.59 -11.84 -14.16
CA SER A 7 2.06 -12.97 -13.34
C SER A 7 2.75 -12.52 -12.05
N THR A 8 3.54 -11.45 -12.08
CA THR A 8 4.18 -10.90 -10.87
C THR A 8 3.15 -10.29 -9.93
N ILE A 9 2.22 -9.49 -10.45
CA ILE A 9 1.19 -8.83 -9.62
C ILE A 9 0.30 -9.86 -8.93
N PHE A 10 -0.14 -10.91 -9.63
CA PHE A 10 -0.94 -11.96 -9.01
C PHE A 10 -0.16 -12.75 -7.96
N SER A 11 1.11 -13.06 -8.22
CA SER A 11 1.96 -13.73 -7.22
C SER A 11 2.19 -12.86 -5.98
N ASP A 12 2.44 -11.56 -6.15
CA ASP A 12 2.59 -10.63 -5.04
C ASP A 12 1.30 -10.50 -4.22
N LEU A 13 0.15 -10.54 -4.90
CA LEU A 13 -1.16 -10.54 -4.24
C LEU A 13 -1.40 -11.83 -3.45
N GLU A 14 -1.11 -13.00 -4.04
CA GLU A 14 -1.22 -14.30 -3.34
C GLU A 14 -0.34 -14.33 -2.08
N ASN A 15 0.89 -13.83 -2.18
CA ASN A 15 1.80 -13.73 -1.03
C ASN A 15 1.24 -12.80 0.06
N LEU A 16 0.63 -11.68 -0.34
CA LEU A 16 0.00 -10.74 0.58
C LEU A 16 -1.24 -11.35 1.25
N GLU A 17 -2.11 -12.03 0.50
CA GLU A 17 -3.27 -12.74 1.02
C GLU A 17 -2.85 -13.81 2.02
N GLN A 18 -1.84 -14.62 1.69
CA GLN A 18 -1.30 -15.63 2.60
C GLN A 18 -0.79 -14.98 3.89
N ALA A 19 0.04 -13.94 3.79
CA ALA A 19 0.61 -13.26 4.94
C ALA A 19 -0.44 -12.61 5.85
N LEU A 20 -1.57 -12.17 5.31
CA LEU A 20 -2.67 -11.54 6.05
C LEU A 20 -3.72 -12.54 6.54
N SER A 21 -3.84 -13.72 5.92
CA SER A 21 -4.77 -14.77 6.34
C SER A 21 -4.43 -15.31 7.75
N GLU A 22 -3.14 -15.31 8.11
CA GLU A 22 -2.65 -15.73 9.42
C GLU A 22 -2.68 -14.59 10.47
N ASP A 23 -2.96 -13.34 10.06
CA ASP A 23 -2.93 -12.15 10.92
C ASP A 23 -4.28 -11.91 11.64
N LEU A 24 -4.70 -12.84 12.49
CA LEU A 24 -6.01 -12.77 13.17
C LEU A 24 -6.21 -11.51 14.03
N SER A 25 -5.14 -10.94 14.60
CA SER A 25 -5.21 -9.72 15.41
C SER A 25 -5.24 -8.43 14.59
N GLY A 26 -4.79 -8.49 13.33
CA GLY A 26 -4.63 -7.33 12.45
C GLY A 26 -3.36 -6.51 12.71
N ASP A 27 -2.44 -7.00 13.55
CA ASP A 27 -1.24 -6.23 13.92
C ASP A 27 -0.28 -6.09 12.74
N ARG A 28 -0.14 -7.14 11.93
CA ARG A 28 0.69 -7.08 10.71
C ARG A 28 0.06 -6.13 9.70
N ALA A 29 -1.24 -6.22 9.45
CA ALA A 29 -1.96 -5.33 8.56
C ALA A 29 -1.80 -3.86 8.98
N ARG A 30 -1.97 -3.55 10.27
CA ARG A 30 -1.76 -2.20 10.83
C ARG A 30 -0.32 -1.73 10.67
N ALA A 31 0.67 -2.59 10.90
CA ALA A 31 2.08 -2.24 10.73
C ALA A 31 2.38 -1.87 9.28
N MET A 32 1.86 -2.63 8.31
CA MET A 32 2.04 -2.33 6.88
C MET A 32 1.33 -1.03 6.49
N ILE A 33 0.09 -0.81 6.95
CA ILE A 33 -0.65 0.44 6.71
C ILE A 33 0.12 1.63 7.30
N ARG A 34 0.65 1.50 8.52
CA ARG A 34 1.44 2.55 9.18
C ARG A 34 2.69 2.89 8.38
N TYR A 35 3.43 1.88 7.94
CA TYR A 35 4.60 2.07 7.09
C TYR A 35 4.26 2.89 5.84
N PHE A 36 3.24 2.48 5.08
CA PHE A 36 2.84 3.22 3.89
C PHE A 36 2.30 4.64 4.20
N SER A 37 1.66 4.83 5.35
CA SER A 37 1.25 6.16 5.82
C SER A 37 2.46 7.05 6.12
N GLU A 38 3.50 6.51 6.75
CA GLU A 38 4.73 7.25 7.06
C GLU A 38 5.45 7.67 5.78
N VAL A 39 5.67 6.73 4.86
CA VAL A 39 6.34 7.01 3.58
C VAL A 39 5.52 7.96 2.70
N SER A 40 4.19 7.84 2.70
CA SER A 40 3.29 8.80 2.02
C SER A 40 3.45 10.22 2.58
N ARG A 41 3.52 10.35 3.92
CA ARG A 41 3.73 11.65 4.58
C ARG A 41 5.09 12.25 4.26
N GLU A 42 6.15 11.45 4.30
CA GLU A 42 7.51 11.90 3.96
C GLU A 42 7.60 12.32 2.49
N SER A 43 7.03 11.52 1.58
CA SER A 43 6.92 11.86 0.16
C SER A 43 6.12 13.14 -0.05
N GLY A 44 5.03 13.35 0.68
CA GLY A 44 4.27 14.60 0.65
C GLY A 44 5.11 15.81 1.07
N THR A 45 5.99 15.64 2.05
CA THR A 45 6.94 16.69 2.48
C THR A 45 7.95 16.99 1.38
N MET A 46 8.51 15.96 0.73
CA MET A 46 9.41 16.12 -0.42
C MET A 46 8.73 16.84 -1.59
N LYS A 47 7.46 16.52 -1.87
CA LYS A 47 6.67 17.15 -2.93
C LYS A 47 6.56 18.67 -2.74
N ILE A 48 6.41 19.13 -1.50
CA ILE A 48 6.33 20.56 -1.16
C ILE A 48 7.67 21.25 -1.40
N GLN A 49 8.77 20.56 -1.13
CA GLN A 49 10.14 21.09 -1.30
C GLN A 49 10.62 21.05 -2.76
N ALA A 50 10.04 20.18 -3.60
CA ALA A 50 10.41 20.03 -4.99
C ALA A 50 10.20 21.34 -5.78
N GLN A 51 11.27 21.80 -6.43
CA GLN A 51 11.29 23.02 -7.25
C GLN A 51 10.94 22.75 -8.72
N VAL A 52 11.06 21.50 -9.17
CA VAL A 52 10.79 21.09 -10.55
C VAL A 52 9.40 20.47 -10.64
N ASP A 53 8.56 20.97 -11.57
CA ASP A 53 7.17 20.51 -11.70
C ASP A 53 7.06 19.02 -12.06
N ALA A 54 7.93 18.52 -12.93
CA ALA A 54 7.97 17.10 -13.30
C ALA A 54 8.29 16.20 -12.08
N GLU A 55 9.24 16.62 -11.24
CA GLU A 55 9.57 15.92 -10.00
C GLU A 55 8.38 15.94 -9.03
N ARG A 56 7.74 17.10 -8.86
CA ARG A 56 6.55 17.25 -8.03
C ARG A 56 5.40 16.32 -8.48
N GLN A 57 5.24 16.15 -9.78
CA GLN A 57 4.24 15.24 -10.36
C GLN A 57 4.57 13.78 -10.06
N LEU A 58 5.83 13.37 -10.24
CA LEU A 58 6.29 12.01 -9.94
C LEU A 58 6.12 11.67 -8.45
N ILE A 59 6.53 12.59 -7.55
CA ILE A 59 6.32 12.42 -6.11
C ILE A 59 4.82 12.36 -5.78
N GLY A 60 3.98 13.14 -6.49
CA GLY A 60 2.53 13.06 -6.36
C GLY A 60 1.98 11.66 -6.67
N GLN A 61 2.41 11.06 -7.78
CA GLN A 61 2.02 9.69 -8.14
C GLN A 61 2.48 8.67 -7.09
N LEU A 62 3.66 8.87 -6.51
CA LEU A 62 4.18 8.01 -5.45
C LEU A 62 3.32 8.08 -4.18
N VAL A 63 2.92 9.28 -3.77
CA VAL A 63 1.99 9.49 -2.64
C VAL A 63 0.66 8.78 -2.91
N ASP A 64 0.10 8.92 -4.11
CA ASP A 64 -1.16 8.27 -4.49
C ASP A 64 -1.04 6.75 -4.48
N ALA A 65 0.10 6.21 -4.94
CA ALA A 65 0.39 4.78 -4.89
C ALA A 65 0.45 4.25 -3.45
N PHE A 66 1.18 4.91 -2.54
CA PHE A 66 1.23 4.50 -1.14
C PHE A 66 -0.15 4.56 -0.45
N ASN A 67 -0.94 5.58 -0.76
CA ASN A 67 -2.31 5.67 -0.26
C ASN A 67 -3.21 4.55 -0.83
N ALA A 68 -3.00 4.14 -2.08
CA ALA A 68 -3.68 3.00 -2.67
C ALA A 68 -3.28 1.69 -1.99
N SER A 69 -1.99 1.47 -1.72
CA SER A 69 -1.49 0.27 -1.03
C SER A 69 -2.12 0.11 0.36
N GLN A 70 -2.26 1.20 1.12
CA GLN A 70 -2.96 1.17 2.42
C GLN A 70 -4.41 0.67 2.29
N ARG A 71 -5.14 1.17 1.29
CA ARG A 71 -6.53 0.75 1.03
C ARG A 71 -6.61 -0.73 0.63
N VAL A 72 -5.67 -1.19 -0.21
CA VAL A 72 -5.60 -2.59 -0.64
C VAL A 72 -5.36 -3.52 0.54
N ILE A 73 -4.35 -3.24 1.37
CA ILE A 73 -4.02 -4.05 2.56
C ILE A 73 -5.22 -4.12 3.51
N LYS A 74 -5.81 -2.96 3.83
CA LYS A 74 -6.99 -2.90 4.69
C LYS A 74 -8.11 -3.77 4.11
N LYS A 75 -8.40 -3.62 2.82
CA LYS A 75 -9.51 -4.32 2.18
C LYS A 75 -9.29 -5.84 2.15
N ILE A 76 -8.08 -6.30 1.83
CA ILE A 76 -7.74 -7.73 1.84
C ILE A 76 -7.95 -8.30 3.23
N TRP A 77 -7.39 -7.66 4.27
CA TRP A 77 -7.54 -8.14 5.64
C TRP A 77 -9.01 -8.20 6.07
N GLU A 78 -9.79 -7.14 5.83
CA GLU A 78 -11.22 -7.11 6.17
C GLU A 78 -12.03 -8.17 5.42
N THR A 79 -11.66 -8.45 4.17
CA THR A 79 -12.28 -9.51 3.36
C THR A 79 -11.94 -10.91 3.89
N LEU A 80 -10.70 -11.16 4.30
CA LEU A 80 -10.28 -12.46 4.83
C LEU A 80 -10.91 -12.77 6.19
N HIS A 81 -11.04 -11.76 7.06
CA HIS A 81 -11.46 -11.95 8.46
C HIS A 81 -12.92 -11.59 8.73
N GLY A 82 -13.64 -11.04 7.75
CA GLY A 82 -15.07 -10.74 7.85
C GLY A 82 -15.42 -9.65 8.88
N THR A 83 -14.45 -8.81 9.25
CA THR A 83 -14.61 -7.74 10.24
C THR A 83 -13.84 -6.49 9.81
N THR A 84 -14.16 -5.35 10.44
CA THR A 84 -13.49 -4.08 10.16
C THR A 84 -12.14 -4.02 10.88
N LEU A 85 -11.08 -3.66 10.16
CA LEU A 85 -9.79 -3.37 10.77
C LEU A 85 -9.88 -2.00 11.43
N ALA A 86 -9.84 -1.95 12.76
CA ALA A 86 -9.64 -0.70 13.48
C ALA A 86 -8.22 -0.20 13.20
N VAL A 87 -8.10 0.93 12.49
CA VAL A 87 -6.82 1.54 12.08
C VAL A 87 -6.49 2.71 13.00
#